data_AF-K2S8J9-F1
#
_entry.id   AF-K2S8J9-F1
#
_cell.length_a   1.000
_cell.length_b   1.000
_cell.length_c   1.000
_cell.angle_alpha   90.00
_cell.angle_beta   90.00
_cell.angle_gamma   90.00
#
_symmetry.space_group_name_H-M   'P 1'
#
loop_
_entity.id
_entity.type
_entity.pdbx_description
1 polymer ?
#
loop_
_entity_poly.entity_id
_entity_poly.type
_entity_poly.pdbx_seq_one_letter_code
_entity_poly.pdbx_strand_id
1 'polypeptide(L)'
;MHSENINVGAAVEACLPDIAAAIDLIGPRVARGGRVIYLGSGPGGRYGILEAAEAQANPSIPPRRFIGQLAGGDVAMRYEAEGVDESIDLGKADLAILSPPLNPELDTVVGILLPMSSLYVLGGLKFAKDMGCLVLGIARMRIGAIGSICNHVIECNTEGPEMGFKAGLALKMILGMITDGVNHKAATRRRGGGTR
;
A
#
# COMPACT_ATOMS: atom_id res chain seq x y z
N MET A 1 18.48 2.97 20.00
CA MET A 1 17.91 1.98 19.08
C MET A 1 16.98 0.94 19.71
N HIS A 2 17.43 -0.17 20.33
CA HIS A 2 16.50 -1.25 20.74
C HIS A 2 15.37 -0.80 21.71
N SER A 3 15.73 -0.11 22.81
CA SER A 3 14.76 0.42 23.79
C SER A 3 13.74 1.37 23.17
N GLU A 4 14.20 2.20 22.22
CA GLU A 4 13.37 3.17 21.49
C GLU A 4 12.40 2.51 20.51
N ASN A 5 12.69 1.29 20.05
CA ASN A 5 11.90 0.55 19.07
C ASN A 5 10.79 -0.31 19.70
N ILE A 6 10.79 -0.48 21.03
CA ILE A 6 9.75 -1.23 21.75
C ILE A 6 8.34 -0.69 21.44
N ASN A 7 8.24 0.62 21.16
CA ASN A 7 6.96 1.29 20.91
C ASN A 7 6.38 1.03 19.51
N VAL A 8 7.13 0.40 18.58
CA VAL A 8 6.62 0.09 17.22
C VAL A 8 5.42 -0.84 17.30
N GLY A 9 5.46 -1.87 18.15
CA GLY A 9 4.34 -2.79 18.35
C GLY A 9 3.08 -2.07 18.81
N ALA A 10 3.21 -1.18 19.81
CA ALA A 10 2.09 -0.38 20.31
C ALA A 10 1.52 0.57 19.25
N ALA A 11 2.37 1.19 18.41
CA ALA A 11 1.93 2.04 17.31
C ALA A 11 1.14 1.26 16.24
N VAL A 12 1.54 0.02 15.96
CA VAL A 12 0.82 -0.87 15.04
C VAL A 12 -0.47 -1.40 15.67
N GLU A 13 -0.44 -1.73 16.97
CA GLU A 13 -1.62 -2.16 17.72
C GLU A 13 -2.73 -1.11 17.68
N ALA A 14 -2.36 0.16 17.88
CA ALA A 14 -3.28 1.29 17.82
C ALA A 14 -3.98 1.45 16.45
N CYS A 15 -3.37 0.99 15.36
CA CYS A 15 -3.93 1.09 14.02
C CYS A 15 -4.58 -0.21 13.50
N LEU A 16 -4.66 -1.27 14.31
CA LEU A 16 -5.35 -2.52 13.95
C LEU A 16 -6.80 -2.31 13.45
N PRO A 17 -7.61 -1.39 14.04
CA PRO A 17 -8.96 -1.12 13.51
C PRO A 17 -8.93 -0.58 12.07
N ASP A 18 -7.99 0.31 11.76
CA ASP A 18 -7.83 0.85 10.42
C ASP A 18 -7.32 -0.22 9.43
N ILE A 19 -6.40 -1.09 9.87
CA ILE A 19 -5.91 -2.22 9.07
C ILE A 19 -7.05 -3.19 8.75
N ALA A 20 -7.86 -3.54 9.75
CA ALA A 20 -9.03 -4.40 9.58
C ALA A 20 -10.02 -3.78 8.58
N ALA A 21 -10.32 -2.48 8.72
CA ALA A 21 -11.18 -1.78 7.78
C ALA A 21 -10.61 -1.78 6.34
N ALA A 22 -9.30 -1.61 6.17
CA ALA A 22 -8.66 -1.71 4.86
C ALA A 22 -8.80 -3.11 4.25
N ILE A 23 -8.56 -4.17 5.03
CA ILE A 23 -8.75 -5.57 4.60
C ILE A 23 -10.20 -5.82 4.18
N ASP A 24 -11.16 -5.25 4.92
CA ASP A 24 -12.59 -5.37 4.66
C ASP A 24 -13.02 -4.69 3.36
N LEU A 25 -12.40 -3.56 3.03
CA LEU A 25 -12.62 -2.84 1.76
C LEU A 25 -11.96 -3.56 0.58
N ILE A 26 -10.73 -4.08 0.75
CA ILE A 26 -9.96 -4.73 -0.33
C ILE A 26 -10.49 -6.14 -0.63
N GLY A 27 -10.79 -6.92 0.40
CA GLY A 27 -11.10 -8.35 0.30
C GLY A 27 -12.16 -8.71 -0.76
N PRO A 28 -13.32 -8.02 -0.81
CA PRO A 28 -14.34 -8.28 -1.83
C PRO A 28 -13.85 -8.08 -3.27
N ARG A 29 -13.01 -7.07 -3.51
CA ARG A 29 -12.43 -6.78 -4.82
C ARG A 29 -11.44 -7.84 -5.25
N VAL A 30 -10.56 -8.26 -4.33
CA VAL A 30 -9.59 -9.34 -4.56
C VAL A 30 -10.28 -10.69 -4.77
N ALA A 31 -11.36 -10.99 -4.03
CA ALA A 31 -12.14 -12.20 -4.22
C ALA A 31 -12.64 -12.35 -5.68
N ARG A 32 -13.05 -11.23 -6.30
CA ARG A 32 -13.50 -11.12 -7.70
C ARG A 32 -12.36 -11.09 -8.73
N GLY A 33 -11.11 -11.18 -8.31
CA GLY A 33 -9.97 -11.18 -9.24
C GLY A 33 -9.14 -9.90 -9.26
N GLY A 34 -9.50 -8.87 -8.50
CA GLY A 34 -8.77 -7.60 -8.44
C GLY A 34 -7.37 -7.69 -7.85
N ARG A 35 -6.53 -6.71 -8.22
CA ARG A 35 -5.15 -6.55 -7.74
C ARG A 35 -5.04 -5.49 -6.66
N VAL A 36 -3.97 -5.56 -5.89
CA VAL A 36 -3.57 -4.52 -4.93
C VAL A 36 -2.24 -3.95 -5.38
N ILE A 37 -2.22 -2.64 -5.65
CA ILE A 37 -1.04 -1.92 -6.12
C ILE A 37 -0.50 -1.09 -4.95
N TYR A 38 0.68 -1.43 -4.44
CA TYR A 38 1.43 -0.65 -3.46
C TYR A 38 2.24 0.42 -4.18
N LEU A 39 1.80 1.68 -4.09
CA LEU A 39 2.42 2.83 -4.74
C LEU A 39 3.26 3.62 -3.73
N GLY A 40 4.55 3.82 -4.00
CA GLY A 40 5.41 4.58 -3.08
C GLY A 40 6.66 5.16 -3.72
N SER A 41 7.31 6.07 -3.01
CA SER A 41 8.66 6.56 -3.31
C SER A 41 9.62 6.21 -2.17
N GLY A 42 10.93 6.19 -2.46
CA GLY A 42 11.97 5.94 -1.46
C GLY A 42 11.74 4.66 -0.63
N PRO A 43 11.94 4.70 0.70
CA PRO A 43 11.71 3.53 1.56
C PRO A 43 10.29 2.95 1.44
N GLY A 44 9.26 3.79 1.36
CA GLY A 44 7.87 3.33 1.27
C GLY A 44 7.60 2.49 0.03
N GLY A 45 8.09 2.95 -1.14
CA GLY A 45 7.98 2.18 -2.38
C GLY A 45 8.80 0.88 -2.36
N ARG A 46 10.00 0.89 -1.76
CA ARG A 46 10.83 -0.32 -1.60
C ARG A 46 10.16 -1.39 -0.74
N TYR A 47 9.51 -1.00 0.37
CA TYR A 47 8.70 -1.92 1.18
C TYR A 47 7.48 -2.46 0.42
N GLY A 48 6.84 -1.64 -0.42
CA GLY A 48 5.76 -2.10 -1.29
C GLY A 48 6.21 -3.16 -2.31
N ILE A 49 7.38 -2.96 -2.92
CA ILE A 49 8.00 -3.96 -3.81
C ILE A 49 8.36 -5.24 -3.06
N LEU A 50 9.00 -5.11 -1.88
CA LEU A 50 9.37 -6.25 -1.04
C LEU A 50 8.14 -7.09 -0.68
N GLU A 51 7.07 -6.45 -0.22
CA GLU A 51 5.83 -7.14 0.15
C GLU A 51 5.21 -7.86 -1.05
N ALA A 52 5.13 -7.20 -2.21
CA ALA A 52 4.60 -7.82 -3.42
C ALA A 52 5.43 -9.05 -3.86
N ALA A 53 6.75 -8.99 -3.71
CA ALA A 53 7.65 -10.10 -4.02
C ALA A 53 7.47 -11.27 -3.05
N GLU A 54 7.32 -11.01 -1.75
CA GLU A 54 7.03 -12.06 -0.76
C GLU A 54 5.66 -12.73 -1.02
N ALA A 55 4.64 -11.93 -1.34
CA ALA A 55 3.32 -12.44 -1.69
C ALA A 55 3.36 -13.35 -2.92
N GLN A 56 4.22 -13.05 -3.91
CA GLN A 56 4.40 -13.88 -5.10
C GLN A 56 5.02 -15.25 -4.79
N ALA A 57 5.80 -15.38 -3.71
CA ALA A 57 6.35 -16.66 -3.27
C ALA A 57 5.32 -17.55 -2.57
N ASN A 58 4.15 -17.01 -2.18
CA ASN A 58 3.09 -17.77 -1.55
C ASN A 58 2.22 -18.50 -2.60
N PRO A 59 2.19 -19.84 -2.63
CA PRO A 59 1.46 -20.60 -3.65
C PRO A 59 -0.06 -20.44 -3.59
N SER A 60 -0.61 -19.94 -2.47
CA SER A 60 -2.04 -19.64 -2.35
C SER A 60 -2.45 -18.32 -3.01
N ILE A 61 -1.47 -17.47 -3.34
CA ILE A 61 -1.70 -16.14 -3.92
C ILE A 61 -1.49 -16.23 -5.44
N PRO A 62 -2.48 -15.84 -6.26
CA PRO A 62 -2.30 -15.80 -7.70
C PRO A 62 -1.16 -14.86 -8.12
N PRO A 63 -0.43 -15.16 -9.22
CA PRO A 63 0.60 -14.26 -9.73
C PRO A 63 0.07 -12.84 -9.96
N ARG A 64 0.90 -11.83 -9.68
CA ARG A 64 0.58 -10.40 -9.86
C ARG A 64 -0.66 -9.93 -9.07
N ARG A 65 -1.05 -10.64 -8.01
CA ARG A 65 -2.12 -10.21 -7.09
C ARG A 65 -1.76 -8.92 -6.38
N PHE A 66 -0.53 -8.86 -5.91
CA PHE A 66 0.09 -7.70 -5.28
C PHE A 66 1.17 -7.20 -6.22
N ILE A 67 1.22 -5.89 -6.42
CA ILE A 67 2.18 -5.23 -7.32
C ILE A 67 2.78 -4.08 -6.55
N GLY A 68 4.11 -3.98 -6.48
CA GLY A 68 4.78 -2.78 -6.02
C GLY A 68 5.06 -1.85 -7.21
N GLN A 69 4.79 -0.56 -7.02
CA GLN A 69 5.12 0.50 -7.97
C GLN A 69 5.96 1.55 -7.23
N LEU A 70 7.21 1.70 -7.68
CA LEU A 70 8.22 2.54 -7.06
C LEU A 70 8.57 3.71 -7.98
N ALA A 71 8.49 4.93 -7.44
CA ALA A 71 8.97 6.12 -8.13
C ALA A 71 10.44 5.97 -8.54
N GLY A 72 10.75 6.24 -9.81
CA GLY A 72 12.09 6.02 -10.39
C GLY A 72 12.37 4.57 -10.85
N GLY A 73 11.38 3.68 -10.75
CA GLY A 73 11.44 2.32 -11.29
C GLY A 73 12.48 1.43 -10.62
N ASP A 74 12.90 0.37 -11.33
CA ASP A 74 13.76 -0.68 -10.77
C ASP A 74 15.13 -0.17 -10.28
N VAL A 75 15.68 0.88 -10.89
CA VAL A 75 16.96 1.47 -10.46
C VAL A 75 16.83 2.04 -9.04
N ALA A 76 15.67 2.62 -8.72
CA ALA A 76 15.40 3.21 -7.41
C ALA A 76 15.32 2.17 -6.27
N MET A 77 15.28 0.87 -6.60
CA MET A 77 15.40 -0.19 -5.59
C MET A 77 16.77 -0.20 -4.90
N ARG A 78 17.83 0.17 -5.63
CA ARG A 78 19.21 0.14 -5.12
C ARG A 78 19.79 1.53 -4.89
N TYR A 79 19.36 2.51 -5.66
CA TYR A 79 19.90 3.85 -5.64
C TYR A 79 18.81 4.88 -5.32
N GLU A 80 19.21 6.05 -4.86
CA GLU A 80 18.28 7.17 -4.76
C GLU A 80 17.97 7.71 -6.15
N ALA A 81 16.71 8.10 -6.35
CA ALA A 81 16.24 8.73 -7.56
C ALA A 81 15.81 10.15 -7.19
N GLU A 82 16.60 11.15 -7.55
CA GLU A 82 16.34 12.55 -7.19
C GLU A 82 15.13 13.10 -7.95
N GLY A 83 14.30 13.87 -7.25
CA GLY A 83 13.16 14.62 -7.82
C GLY A 83 11.95 13.78 -8.25
N VAL A 84 12.00 12.45 -8.16
CA VAL A 84 10.89 11.60 -8.60
C VAL A 84 9.67 11.70 -7.68
N ASP A 85 9.87 11.97 -6.39
CA ASP A 85 8.80 12.11 -5.40
C ASP A 85 8.11 13.47 -5.46
N GLU A 86 8.72 14.47 -6.11
CA GLU A 86 8.15 15.79 -6.36
C GLU A 86 7.26 15.83 -7.63
N SER A 87 7.20 14.74 -8.40
CA SER A 87 6.46 14.70 -9.67
C SER A 87 5.05 14.10 -9.53
N ILE A 88 4.02 14.94 -9.60
CA ILE A 88 2.60 14.51 -9.64
C ILE A 88 2.32 13.64 -10.87
N ASP A 89 2.85 14.05 -12.02
CA ASP A 89 2.57 13.40 -13.30
C ASP A 89 3.19 12.01 -13.39
N LEU A 90 4.34 11.79 -12.73
CA LEU A 90 5.03 10.51 -12.76
C LEU A 90 4.20 9.40 -12.10
N GLY A 91 3.53 9.69 -10.97
CA GLY A 91 2.68 8.70 -10.30
C GLY A 91 1.48 8.27 -11.15
N LYS A 92 0.90 9.22 -11.89
CA LYS A 92 -0.13 8.94 -12.90
C LYS A 92 0.45 8.11 -14.05
N ALA A 93 1.59 8.51 -14.60
CA ALA A 93 2.21 7.86 -15.74
C ALA A 93 2.52 6.39 -15.44
N ASP A 94 3.14 6.10 -14.29
CA ASP A 94 3.47 4.74 -13.86
C ASP A 94 2.22 3.84 -13.73
N LEU A 95 1.14 4.37 -13.16
CA LEU A 95 -0.12 3.64 -13.05
C LEU A 95 -0.82 3.44 -14.40
N ALA A 96 -0.72 4.41 -15.31
CA ALA A 96 -1.34 4.37 -16.62
C ALA A 96 -0.70 3.33 -17.56
N ILE A 97 0.59 3.02 -17.38
CA ILE A 97 1.31 2.03 -18.19
C ILE A 97 1.32 0.62 -17.60
N LEU A 98 0.62 0.39 -16.48
CA LEU A 98 0.51 -0.94 -15.90
C LEU A 98 -0.04 -1.93 -16.94
N SER A 99 0.52 -3.14 -16.94
CA SER A 99 0.08 -4.24 -17.79
C SER A 99 -0.34 -5.44 -16.94
N PRO A 100 -1.59 -5.91 -17.01
CA PRO A 100 -2.71 -5.27 -17.68
C PRO A 100 -3.03 -3.89 -17.08
N PRO A 101 -3.74 -3.00 -17.82
CA PRO A 101 -4.17 -1.70 -17.33
C PRO A 101 -4.94 -1.79 -16.02
N LEU A 102 -4.96 -0.70 -15.25
CA LEU A 102 -5.79 -0.62 -14.04
C LEU A 102 -7.25 -0.92 -14.36
N ASN A 103 -7.86 -1.79 -13.55
CA ASN A 103 -9.29 -2.08 -13.59
C ASN A 103 -9.99 -1.31 -12.45
N PRO A 104 -10.75 -0.25 -12.73
CA PRO A 104 -11.37 0.57 -11.69
C PRO A 104 -12.31 -0.17 -10.74
N GLU A 105 -13.01 -1.20 -11.23
CA GLU A 105 -14.01 -1.92 -10.46
C GLU A 105 -13.40 -2.95 -9.50
N LEU A 106 -12.18 -3.39 -9.80
CA LEU A 106 -11.53 -4.50 -9.12
C LEU A 106 -10.21 -4.13 -8.46
N ASP A 107 -9.42 -3.24 -9.04
CA ASP A 107 -8.12 -2.89 -8.49
C ASP A 107 -8.24 -1.95 -7.31
N THR A 108 -7.28 -2.06 -6.41
CA THR A 108 -7.08 -1.14 -5.29
C THR A 108 -5.67 -0.57 -5.38
N VAL A 109 -5.53 0.75 -5.21
CA VAL A 109 -4.24 1.41 -5.09
C VAL A 109 -4.03 1.84 -3.64
N VAL A 110 -2.95 1.37 -3.04
CA VAL A 110 -2.54 1.67 -1.66
C VAL A 110 -1.31 2.55 -1.73
N GLY A 111 -1.46 3.83 -1.42
CA GLY A 111 -0.36 4.79 -1.41
C GLY A 111 0.39 4.77 -0.08
N ILE A 112 1.70 4.66 -0.14
CA ILE A 112 2.58 4.60 1.03
C ILE A 112 3.27 5.97 1.18
N LEU A 113 2.79 6.76 2.13
CA LEU A 113 3.25 8.12 2.42
C LEU A 113 4.04 8.15 3.72
N LEU A 114 5.23 7.52 3.70
CA LEU A 114 6.19 7.63 4.80
C LEU A 114 6.74 9.06 4.89
N PRO A 115 7.24 9.67 3.79
CA PRO A 115 7.16 11.11 3.61
C PRO A 115 5.71 11.49 3.33
N MET A 116 5.11 12.32 4.18
CA MET A 116 3.69 12.70 4.06
C MET A 116 3.38 13.59 2.84
N SER A 117 4.41 14.04 2.11
CA SER A 117 4.31 15.04 1.04
C SER A 117 4.72 14.53 -0.34
N SER A 118 4.87 13.21 -0.55
CA SER A 118 5.23 12.65 -1.87
C SER A 118 4.16 12.96 -2.92
N LEU A 119 4.46 13.91 -3.81
CA LEU A 119 3.60 14.33 -4.91
C LEU A 119 3.39 13.20 -5.92
N TYR A 120 4.39 12.34 -6.11
CA TYR A 120 4.25 11.09 -6.87
C TYR A 120 3.10 10.23 -6.36
N VAL A 121 3.08 9.94 -5.05
CA VAL A 121 2.03 9.10 -4.47
C VAL A 121 0.68 9.80 -4.57
N LEU A 122 0.61 11.08 -4.21
CA LEU A 122 -0.64 11.85 -4.28
C LEU A 122 -1.21 11.91 -5.71
N GLY A 123 -0.36 12.11 -6.73
CA GLY A 123 -0.75 12.14 -8.13
C GLY A 123 -1.28 10.79 -8.62
N GLY A 124 -0.61 9.70 -8.27
CA GLY A 124 -1.08 8.35 -8.61
C GLY A 124 -2.38 7.97 -7.90
N LEU A 125 -2.52 8.29 -6.61
CA LEU A 125 -3.76 8.06 -5.86
C LEU A 125 -4.93 8.87 -6.44
N LYS A 126 -4.69 10.14 -6.79
CA LYS A 126 -5.70 10.98 -7.42
C LYS A 126 -6.14 10.41 -8.77
N PHE A 127 -5.19 10.00 -9.62
CA PHE A 127 -5.49 9.35 -10.90
C PHE A 127 -6.31 8.07 -10.71
N ALA A 128 -5.91 7.18 -9.80
CA ALA A 128 -6.65 5.95 -9.51
C ALA A 128 -8.07 6.23 -9.00
N LYS A 129 -8.23 7.23 -8.12
CA LYS A 129 -9.53 7.66 -7.61
C LYS A 129 -10.43 8.16 -8.73
N ASP A 130 -9.90 9.01 -9.61
CA ASP A 130 -10.65 9.60 -10.72
C ASP A 130 -11.07 8.55 -11.76
N MET A 131 -10.30 7.46 -11.89
CA MET A 131 -10.70 6.29 -12.67
C MET A 131 -11.82 5.47 -12.02
N GLY A 132 -11.99 5.54 -10.69
CA GLY A 132 -12.97 4.77 -9.92
C GLY A 132 -12.39 3.60 -9.10
N CYS A 133 -11.06 3.47 -9.03
CA CYS A 133 -10.41 2.49 -8.17
C CYS A 133 -10.73 2.75 -6.69
N LEU A 134 -10.64 1.70 -5.86
CA LEU A 134 -10.52 1.90 -4.42
C LEU A 134 -9.13 2.45 -4.14
N VAL A 135 -9.06 3.51 -3.33
CA VAL A 135 -7.80 4.18 -3.00
C VAL A 135 -7.63 4.23 -1.49
N LEU A 136 -6.50 3.74 -1.01
CA LEU A 136 -6.15 3.69 0.41
C LEU A 136 -4.82 4.39 0.64
N GLY A 137 -4.64 4.92 1.85
CA GLY A 137 -3.37 5.50 2.29
C GLY A 137 -2.79 4.75 3.47
N ILE A 138 -1.46 4.60 3.50
CA ILE A 138 -0.71 4.29 4.73
C ILE A 138 0.17 5.51 4.99
N ALA A 139 -0.06 6.16 6.13
CA ALA A 139 0.65 7.38 6.48
C ALA A 139 0.95 7.42 7.98
N ARG A 140 1.87 8.31 8.35
CA ARG A 140 2.18 8.53 9.76
C ARG A 140 1.18 9.44 10.46
N MET A 141 0.49 10.27 9.70
CA MET A 141 -0.53 11.18 10.19
C MET A 141 -1.58 11.41 9.09
N ARG A 142 -2.86 11.43 9.45
CA ARG A 142 -3.99 11.68 8.53
C ARG A 142 -4.21 13.19 8.35
N ILE A 143 -3.19 13.91 7.89
CA ILE A 143 -3.27 15.34 7.59
C ILE A 143 -3.06 15.60 6.09
N GLY A 144 -3.69 16.66 5.58
CA GLY A 144 -3.46 17.17 4.24
C GLY A 144 -4.25 16.43 3.15
N ALA A 145 -3.68 16.41 1.94
CA ALA A 145 -4.35 15.91 0.73
C ALA A 145 -4.71 14.41 0.79
N ILE A 146 -4.00 13.60 1.58
CA ILE A 146 -4.27 12.16 1.67
C ILE A 146 -5.67 11.86 2.20
N GLY A 147 -6.14 12.64 3.19
CA GLY A 147 -7.45 12.43 3.81
C GLY A 147 -8.62 12.75 2.87
N SER A 148 -8.42 13.64 1.90
CA SER A 148 -9.45 13.98 0.90
C SER A 148 -9.38 13.09 -0.35
N ILE A 149 -8.23 12.49 -0.63
CA ILE A 149 -8.04 11.58 -1.77
C ILE A 149 -8.46 10.15 -1.39
N CYS A 150 -7.98 9.59 -0.29
CA CYS A 150 -8.21 8.19 0.04
C CYS A 150 -9.63 7.91 0.53
N ASN A 151 -10.15 6.72 0.21
CA ASN A 151 -11.38 6.19 0.80
C ASN A 151 -11.19 5.82 2.28
N HIS A 152 -9.98 5.39 2.64
CA HIS A 152 -9.59 5.08 4.01
C HIS A 152 -8.07 5.22 4.18
N VAL A 153 -7.62 5.60 5.36
CA VAL A 153 -6.20 5.86 5.66
C VAL A 153 -5.81 5.12 6.93
N ILE A 154 -4.80 4.27 6.85
CA ILE A 154 -4.16 3.67 8.02
C ILE A 154 -3.14 4.68 8.53
N GLU A 155 -3.43 5.27 9.68
CA GLU A 155 -2.50 6.15 10.39
C GLU A 155 -1.68 5.33 11.39
N CYS A 156 -0.36 5.28 11.21
CA CYS A 156 0.54 4.64 12.16
C CYS A 156 1.61 5.63 12.61
N ASN A 157 1.41 6.19 13.79
CA ASN A 157 2.30 7.22 14.31
C ASN A 157 3.52 6.60 15.02
N THR A 158 4.65 6.58 14.33
CA THR A 158 5.96 6.23 14.91
C THR A 158 6.78 7.50 15.17
N GLU A 159 6.70 8.07 16.36
CA GLU A 159 7.44 9.28 16.76
C GLU A 159 8.83 8.99 17.33
N GLY A 160 9.62 10.07 17.44
CA GLY A 160 10.89 10.09 18.16
C GLY A 160 12.14 9.82 17.29
N PRO A 161 13.30 9.59 17.94
CA PRO A 161 14.56 9.29 17.27
C PRO A 161 14.44 8.06 16.36
N GLU A 162 15.27 7.99 15.30
CA GLU A 162 15.30 6.86 14.34
C GLU A 162 13.96 6.61 13.62
N MET A 163 13.17 7.67 13.49
CA MET A 163 11.84 7.70 12.89
C MET A 163 11.72 6.91 11.58
N GLY A 164 12.71 7.00 10.69
CA GLY A 164 12.71 6.27 9.41
C GLY A 164 12.79 4.75 9.61
N PHE A 165 13.60 4.27 10.56
CA PHE A 165 13.73 2.85 10.86
C PHE A 165 12.44 2.30 11.50
N LYS A 166 11.90 3.01 12.49
CA LYS A 166 10.63 2.65 13.15
C LYS A 166 9.46 2.61 12.16
N ALA A 167 9.36 3.61 11.30
CA ALA A 167 8.33 3.68 10.27
C ALA A 167 8.45 2.54 9.27
N GLY A 168 9.67 2.12 8.90
CA GLY A 168 9.91 0.96 8.05
C GLY A 168 9.46 -0.36 8.70
N LEU A 169 9.77 -0.57 9.98
CA LEU A 169 9.31 -1.74 10.72
C LEU A 169 7.78 -1.81 10.83
N ALA A 170 7.15 -0.70 11.24
CA ALA A 170 5.70 -0.60 11.31
C ALA A 170 5.07 -0.86 9.94
N LEU A 171 5.61 -0.26 8.87
CA LEU A 171 5.12 -0.44 7.52
C LEU A 171 5.19 -1.91 7.08
N LYS A 172 6.29 -2.62 7.37
CA LYS A 172 6.39 -4.06 7.04
C LYS A 172 5.31 -4.89 7.75
N MET A 173 5.04 -4.60 9.02
CA MET A 173 3.97 -5.27 9.77
C MET A 173 2.60 -4.98 9.16
N ILE A 174 2.31 -3.72 8.84
CA ILE A 174 1.03 -3.28 8.24
C ILE A 174 0.83 -3.94 6.88
N LEU A 175 1.82 -3.87 6.00
CA LEU A 175 1.76 -4.46 4.66
C LEU A 175 1.54 -5.97 4.72
N GLY A 176 2.28 -6.69 5.58
CA GLY A 176 2.09 -8.13 5.79
C GLY A 176 0.67 -8.47 6.26
N MET A 177 0.14 -7.74 7.24
CA MET A 177 -1.24 -7.94 7.72
C MET A 177 -2.29 -7.69 6.63
N ILE A 178 -2.11 -6.65 5.80
CA ILE A 178 -3.01 -6.38 4.67
C ILE A 178 -2.94 -7.54 3.67
N THR A 179 -1.74 -7.90 3.22
CA THR A 179 -1.55 -8.95 2.21
C THR A 179 -2.15 -10.28 2.66
N ASP A 180 -1.78 -10.75 3.85
CA ASP A 180 -2.26 -12.03 4.39
C ASP A 180 -3.76 -11.99 4.70
N GLY A 181 -4.23 -10.91 5.36
CA GLY A 181 -5.63 -10.75 5.73
C GLY A 181 -6.55 -10.70 4.50
N VAL A 182 -6.16 -9.96 3.47
CA VAL A 182 -6.89 -9.88 2.20
C VAL A 182 -6.90 -11.24 1.50
N ASN A 183 -5.77 -11.94 1.44
CA ASN A 183 -5.69 -13.26 0.82
C ASN A 183 -6.61 -14.26 1.54
N HIS A 184 -6.56 -14.30 2.88
CA HIS A 184 -7.42 -15.15 3.69
C HIS A 184 -8.91 -14.84 3.48
N LYS A 185 -9.29 -13.56 3.48
CA LYS A 185 -10.68 -13.12 3.27
C LYS A 185 -11.19 -13.43 1.86
N ALA A 186 -10.33 -13.33 0.85
CA ALA A 186 -10.67 -13.70 -0.52
C ALA A 186 -10.85 -15.21 -0.69
N ALA A 187 -9.99 -16.02 -0.08
CA ALA A 187 -10.07 -17.48 -0.13
C ALA A 187 -11.34 -18.02 0.55
N THR A 188 -11.71 -17.48 1.72
CA THR A 188 -12.93 -17.88 2.44
C THR A 188 -14.20 -17.53 1.67
N ARG A 189 -14.27 -16.35 1.03
CA ARG A 189 -15.41 -15.95 0.20
C ARG A 189 -15.61 -16.83 -1.05
N ARG A 190 -14.53 -17.28 -1.69
CA ARG A 190 -14.62 -18.21 -2.83
C ARG A 190 -15.22 -19.56 -2.43
N ARG A 191 -14.93 -20.04 -1.22
CA ARG A 191 -15.50 -21.29 -0.68
C ARG A 191 -16.98 -21.13 -0.30
N GLY A 192 -17.37 -19.97 0.23
CA GLY A 192 -18.76 -19.69 0.62
C GLY A 192 -19.71 -19.38 -0.53
N GLY A 193 -19.21 -18.92 -1.69
CA GLY A 193 -20.02 -18.59 -2.88
C GLY A 193 -20.33 -19.76 -3.82
N GLY A 194 -19.91 -20.98 -3.48
CA GLY A 194 -20.05 -22.17 -4.33
C GLY A 194 -21.34 -22.96 -4.19
N THR A 195 -22.32 -22.50 -3.40
CA THR A 195 -23.65 -23.12 -3.33
C THR A 195 -24.73 -22.08 -3.12
N ARG A 196 -25.45 -21.77 -4.21
CA ARG A 196 -26.90 -21.56 -4.27
C ARG A 196 -27.33 -21.40 -5.73
#